data_AF-A0A8T6N9V3-F1
#
_entry.id   AF-A0A8T6N9V3-F1
#
_cell.length_a   1.000
_cell.length_b   1.000
_cell.length_c   1.000
_cell.angle_alpha   90.00
_cell.angle_beta   90.00
_cell.angle_gamma   90.00
#
_symmetry.space_group_name_H-M   'P 1'
#
loop_
_entity.id
_entity.type
_entity.pdbx_description
1 polymer ?
#
loop_
_entity_poly.entity_id
_entity_poly.type
_entity_poly.pdbx_seq_one_letter_code
_entity_poly.pdbx_strand_id
1 'polypeptide(L)'
;GQNRYEACRTNDTPLPLYVQFLNDDIDPKELMILFNTGPVYKWKLQDYINFHAQFDNMYLNFKECMSEYAEIKPTVMVSIFLGSTDRERSRGMEGFKEGNLKQLMEQRGMTLARVYHVLSQVYRLRGAPTNPILTKKTFSLGAFQFAALRIIDDPEFDFDAFLERVRDVSHMLNRFTDADELTQELYDIAYRR
;
A
#
# COMPACT_ATOMS: atom_id res chain seq x y z
N GLY A 1 -4.50 -29.51 13.98
CA GLY A 1 -3.22 -28.90 13.58
C GLY A 1 -2.27 -28.85 14.75
N GLN A 2 -2.51 -27.96 15.72
CA GLN A 2 -1.63 -27.70 16.87
C GLN A 2 -1.24 -28.95 17.70
N ASN A 3 -2.21 -29.78 18.12
CA ASN A 3 -1.91 -30.97 18.94
C ASN A 3 -1.01 -32.01 18.23
N ARG A 4 -0.97 -32.00 16.89
CA ARG A 4 -0.08 -32.89 16.10
C ARG A 4 1.31 -32.29 15.93
N TYR A 5 1.41 -30.97 15.84
CA TYR A 5 2.68 -30.23 15.81
C TYR A 5 3.45 -30.39 17.13
N GLU A 6 2.76 -30.26 18.27
CA GLU A 6 3.39 -30.44 19.59
C GLU A 6 3.83 -31.90 19.82
N ALA A 7 3.04 -32.89 19.38
CA ALA A 7 3.41 -34.30 19.45
C ALA A 7 4.69 -34.64 18.67
N CYS A 8 4.91 -34.01 17.51
CA CYS A 8 6.13 -34.20 16.71
C CYS A 8 7.35 -33.48 17.29
N ARG A 9 7.16 -32.33 17.93
CA ARG A 9 8.24 -31.58 18.61
C ARG A 9 8.77 -32.28 19.87
N THR A 10 7.95 -33.14 20.50
CA THR A 10 8.27 -33.79 21.79
C THR A 10 8.96 -35.14 21.61
N ASN A 11 8.87 -35.76 20.42
CA ASN A 11 9.39 -37.10 20.14
C ASN A 11 10.70 -37.09 19.30
N ASP A 12 11.40 -35.96 19.20
CA ASP A 12 12.61 -35.76 18.36
C ASP A 12 12.51 -36.37 16.96
N THR A 13 11.28 -36.44 16.45
CA THR A 13 10.99 -37.01 15.15
C THR A 13 11.13 -35.88 14.15
N PRO A 14 11.99 -36.00 13.12
CA PRO A 14 12.17 -34.93 12.15
C PRO A 14 10.81 -34.62 11.52
N LEU A 15 10.33 -33.40 11.78
CA LEU A 15 9.05 -32.74 11.41
C LEU A 15 8.17 -33.49 10.39
N PRO A 16 6.84 -33.55 10.56
CA PRO A 16 5.97 -33.81 9.43
C PRO A 16 5.98 -32.54 8.56
N LEU A 17 6.92 -32.48 7.64
CA LEU A 17 6.76 -31.74 6.41
C LEU A 17 5.42 -32.21 5.80
N TYR A 18 4.51 -31.28 5.56
CA TYR A 18 3.42 -31.55 4.63
C TYR A 18 4.04 -31.51 3.23
N VAL A 19 4.60 -32.66 2.80
CA VAL A 19 5.08 -32.86 1.43
C VAL A 19 3.85 -33.08 0.57
N GLN A 20 3.44 -32.04 -0.15
CA GLN A 20 2.49 -32.19 -1.23
C GLN A 20 3.31 -32.39 -2.51
N PHE A 21 3.32 -33.61 -3.04
CA PHE A 21 3.95 -33.91 -4.32
C PHE A 21 3.16 -33.17 -5.40
N LEU A 22 3.82 -32.23 -6.06
CA LEU A 22 3.30 -31.54 -7.23
C LEU A 22 3.76 -32.33 -8.44
N ASN A 23 2.83 -32.66 -9.34
CA ASN A 23 3.23 -33.09 -10.69
C ASN A 23 3.90 -31.89 -11.38
N ASP A 24 4.87 -32.14 -12.25
CA ASP A 24 5.66 -31.10 -12.94
C ASP A 24 4.82 -30.11 -13.77
N ASP A 25 3.54 -30.42 -14.00
CA ASP A 25 2.60 -29.66 -14.83
C ASP A 25 1.63 -28.74 -14.04
N ILE A 26 1.77 -28.58 -12.73
CA ILE A 26 0.85 -27.72 -11.95
C ILE A 26 1.19 -26.25 -12.16
N ASP A 27 0.25 -25.49 -12.73
CA ASP A 27 0.36 -24.03 -12.89
C ASP A 27 0.56 -23.37 -11.51
N PRO A 28 1.65 -22.63 -11.30
CA PRO A 28 1.89 -21.85 -10.07
C PRO A 28 0.70 -20.97 -9.64
N LYS A 29 -0.15 -20.54 -10.58
CA LYS A 29 -1.39 -19.79 -10.29
C LYS A 29 -2.47 -20.65 -9.64
N GLU A 30 -2.62 -21.91 -10.03
CA GLU A 30 -3.57 -22.84 -9.40
C GLU A 30 -3.13 -23.19 -7.97
N LEU A 31 -1.83 -23.31 -7.74
CA LEU A 31 -1.22 -23.43 -6.41
C LEU A 31 -1.53 -22.23 -5.51
N MET A 32 -1.48 -21.00 -6.04
CA MET A 32 -1.87 -19.80 -5.30
C MET A 32 -3.34 -19.80 -4.87
N ILE A 33 -4.24 -20.25 -5.75
CA ILE A 33 -5.68 -20.35 -5.45
C ILE A 33 -5.92 -21.44 -4.38
N LEU A 34 -5.24 -22.58 -4.50
CA LEU A 34 -5.30 -23.67 -3.52
C LEU A 34 -4.81 -23.23 -2.13
N PHE A 35 -3.69 -22.49 -2.06
CA PHE A 35 -3.19 -21.98 -0.79
C PHE A 35 -4.09 -20.91 -0.18
N ASN A 36 -4.78 -20.09 -0.99
CA ASN A 36 -5.67 -19.03 -0.49
C ASN A 36 -7.11 -19.48 -0.17
N THR A 37 -7.51 -20.69 -0.53
CA THR A 37 -8.86 -21.24 -0.27
C THR A 37 -8.94 -22.09 1.01
N GLY A 38 -7.79 -22.42 1.62
CA GLY A 38 -7.73 -23.15 2.90
C GLY A 38 -7.94 -22.25 4.14
N PRO A 39 -8.51 -22.77 5.24
CA PRO A 39 -8.77 -21.99 6.46
C PRO A 39 -7.51 -21.59 7.24
N VAL A 40 -6.32 -22.05 6.85
CA VAL A 40 -5.10 -22.00 7.68
C VAL A 40 -4.05 -21.00 7.17
N TYR A 41 -3.99 -20.70 5.86
CA TYR A 41 -2.97 -19.81 5.30
C TYR A 41 -3.59 -18.80 4.32
N LYS A 42 -3.90 -17.59 4.82
CA LYS A 42 -4.22 -16.46 3.94
C LYS A 42 -2.91 -15.75 3.61
N TRP A 43 -2.54 -15.71 2.34
CA TRP A 43 -1.38 -14.92 1.91
C TRP A 43 -1.56 -13.46 2.35
N LYS A 44 -0.52 -12.87 2.92
CA LYS A 44 -0.42 -11.44 3.20
C LYS A 44 0.03 -10.72 1.93
N LEU A 45 -0.18 -9.41 1.87
CA LEU A 45 0.21 -8.59 0.73
C LEU A 45 1.69 -8.79 0.33
N GLN A 46 2.59 -8.94 1.30
CA GLN A 46 4.01 -9.19 1.06
C GLN A 46 4.27 -10.51 0.32
N ASP A 47 3.46 -11.54 0.57
CA ASP A 47 3.60 -12.85 -0.08
C ASP A 47 3.27 -12.73 -1.57
N TYR A 48 2.18 -12.03 -1.92
CA TYR A 48 1.81 -11.74 -3.31
C TYR A 48 2.91 -10.97 -4.05
N ILE A 49 3.47 -9.95 -3.39
CA ILE A 49 4.54 -9.13 -3.99
C ILE A 49 5.78 -9.99 -4.24
N ASN A 50 6.21 -10.77 -3.25
CA ASN A 50 7.41 -11.61 -3.38
C ASN A 50 7.27 -12.68 -4.46
N PHE A 51 6.08 -13.23 -4.63
CA PHE A 51 5.80 -14.20 -5.70
C PHE A 51 5.84 -13.53 -7.08
N HIS A 52 5.05 -12.49 -7.29
CA HIS A 52 4.94 -11.85 -8.61
C HIS A 52 6.20 -11.09 -9.02
N ALA A 53 7.01 -10.63 -8.06
CA ALA A 53 8.32 -10.02 -8.31
C ALA A 53 9.32 -10.95 -9.01
N GLN A 54 9.08 -12.27 -9.04
CA GLN A 54 9.92 -13.22 -9.79
C GLN A 54 9.64 -13.17 -11.30
N PHE A 55 8.47 -12.66 -11.70
CA PHE A 55 7.96 -12.72 -13.07
C PHE A 55 7.68 -11.34 -13.67
N ASP A 56 7.39 -10.34 -12.85
CA ASP A 56 7.04 -8.98 -13.28
C ASP A 56 7.88 -7.93 -12.54
N ASN A 57 8.67 -7.18 -13.32
CA ASN A 57 9.50 -6.09 -12.84
C ASN A 57 8.70 -4.98 -12.14
N MET A 58 7.40 -4.83 -12.41
CA MET A 58 6.57 -3.85 -11.69
C MET A 58 6.42 -4.22 -10.22
N TYR A 59 6.36 -5.52 -9.88
CA TYR A 59 6.34 -5.95 -8.47
C TYR A 59 7.72 -5.84 -7.81
N LEU A 60 8.82 -5.93 -8.56
CA LEU A 60 10.15 -5.59 -8.05
C LEU A 60 10.24 -4.10 -7.69
N ASN A 61 9.83 -3.21 -8.59
CA ASN A 61 9.77 -1.77 -8.32
C ASN A 61 8.83 -1.46 -7.15
N PHE A 62 7.69 -2.15 -7.06
CA PHE A 62 6.77 -2.02 -5.92
C PHE A 62 7.45 -2.36 -4.60
N LYS A 63 8.21 -3.47 -4.57
CA LYS A 63 8.95 -3.93 -3.40
C LYS A 63 10.06 -2.94 -3.01
N GLU A 64 10.76 -2.37 -3.98
CA GLU A 64 11.76 -1.32 -3.75
C GLU A 64 11.13 -0.07 -3.15
N CYS A 65 10.01 0.40 -3.72
CA CYS A 65 9.24 1.52 -3.20
C CYS A 65 8.76 1.27 -1.76
N MET A 66 8.32 0.04 -1.43
CA MET A 66 7.96 -0.34 -0.06
C MET A 66 9.11 -0.21 0.93
N SER A 67 10.33 -0.49 0.48
CA SER A 67 11.53 -0.36 1.30
C SER A 67 11.96 1.09 1.46
N GLU A 68 11.90 1.89 0.40
CA GLU A 68 12.30 3.30 0.39
C GLU A 68 11.31 4.18 1.16
N TYR A 69 10.01 3.96 0.98
CA TYR A 69 8.92 4.72 1.59
C TYR A 69 8.21 3.93 2.70
N ALA A 70 8.97 3.38 3.64
CA ALA A 70 8.49 2.44 4.65
C ALA A 70 7.35 2.98 5.55
N GLU A 71 7.23 4.29 5.70
CA GLU A 71 6.16 4.93 6.46
C GLU A 71 4.84 5.07 5.68
N ILE A 72 4.86 4.90 4.35
CA ILE A 72 3.64 4.85 3.53
C ILE A 72 3.03 3.46 3.67
N LYS A 73 1.74 3.40 4.01
CA LYS A 73 1.06 2.13 4.19
C LYS A 73 1.04 1.35 2.89
N PRO A 74 1.26 0.03 2.94
CA PRO A 74 1.23 -0.80 1.73
C PRO A 74 -0.06 -0.67 0.92
N THR A 75 -1.21 -0.48 1.58
CA THR A 75 -2.49 -0.26 0.89
C THR A 75 -2.56 1.06 0.12
N VAL A 76 -1.91 2.11 0.63
CA VAL A 76 -1.82 3.41 -0.05
C VAL A 76 -0.84 3.28 -1.22
N MET A 77 0.26 2.55 -1.05
CA MET A 77 1.21 2.29 -2.13
C MET A 77 0.58 1.51 -3.28
N VAL A 78 -0.25 0.49 -3.00
CA VAL A 78 -1.06 -0.17 -4.04
C VAL A 78 -1.93 0.84 -4.78
N SER A 79 -2.66 1.68 -4.05
CA SER A 79 -3.49 2.74 -4.65
C SER A 79 -2.70 3.71 -5.53
N ILE A 80 -1.50 4.14 -5.11
CA ILE A 80 -0.61 4.99 -5.91
C ILE A 80 -0.20 4.28 -7.19
N PHE A 81 0.24 3.03 -7.13
CA PHE A 81 0.59 2.26 -8.32
C PHE A 81 -0.60 2.11 -9.26
N LEU A 82 -1.79 1.83 -8.72
CA LEU A 82 -3.01 1.69 -9.51
C LEU A 82 -3.57 3.02 -10.03
N GLY A 83 -3.00 4.18 -9.65
CA GLY A 83 -3.53 5.49 -10.02
C GLY A 83 -4.94 5.73 -9.48
N SER A 84 -5.20 5.25 -8.26
CA SER A 84 -6.50 5.33 -7.61
C SER A 84 -6.36 6.08 -6.30
N THR A 85 -7.17 7.11 -6.11
CA THR A 85 -7.21 7.92 -4.88
C THR A 85 -8.20 7.37 -3.85
N ASP A 86 -9.07 6.49 -4.30
CA ASP A 86 -9.99 5.77 -3.44
C ASP A 86 -9.46 4.38 -3.10
N ARG A 87 -10.06 3.84 -2.04
CA ARG A 87 -10.03 2.42 -1.76
C ARG A 87 -10.88 1.71 -2.83
N GLU A 88 -10.53 1.78 -4.12
CA GLU A 88 -11.23 1.06 -5.19
C GLU A 88 -11.19 -0.44 -4.85
N ARG A 89 -12.34 -0.92 -4.36
CA ARG A 89 -12.40 -1.80 -3.20
C ARG A 89 -12.38 -3.29 -3.51
N SER A 90 -12.24 -3.69 -4.78
CA SER A 90 -12.23 -5.11 -5.14
C SER A 90 -11.46 -5.41 -6.42
N ARG A 91 -11.86 -4.86 -7.57
CA ARG A 91 -11.30 -5.27 -8.88
C ARG A 91 -9.82 -4.94 -9.06
N GLY A 92 -9.38 -3.74 -8.69
CA GLY A 92 -7.96 -3.38 -8.77
C GLY A 92 -7.09 -4.19 -7.81
N MET A 93 -7.61 -4.47 -6.62
CA MET A 93 -6.93 -5.31 -5.62
C MET A 93 -6.92 -6.80 -6.02
N GLU A 94 -7.96 -7.27 -6.69
CA GLU A 94 -8.05 -8.62 -7.26
C GLU A 94 -7.01 -8.79 -8.38
N GLY A 95 -7.00 -7.90 -9.37
CA GLY A 95 -5.99 -7.93 -10.43
C GLY A 95 -4.56 -7.75 -9.90
N PHE A 96 -4.35 -6.97 -8.84
CA PHE A 96 -3.07 -6.92 -8.13
C PHE A 96 -2.70 -8.28 -7.50
N LYS A 97 -3.65 -8.99 -6.89
CA LYS A 97 -3.35 -10.32 -6.33
C LYS A 97 -3.09 -11.36 -7.42
N GLU A 98 -3.67 -11.18 -8.60
CA GLU A 98 -3.51 -12.04 -9.77
C GLU A 98 -2.22 -11.78 -10.56
N GLY A 99 -1.44 -10.75 -10.22
CA GLY A 99 -0.18 -10.46 -10.90
C GLY A 99 -0.30 -9.47 -12.07
N ASN A 100 -1.43 -8.79 -12.22
CA ASN A 100 -1.72 -7.92 -13.36
C ASN A 100 -1.31 -6.45 -13.11
N LEU A 101 -0.32 -6.17 -12.26
CA LEU A 101 -0.01 -4.80 -11.83
C LEU A 101 0.39 -3.91 -13.01
N LYS A 102 1.31 -4.37 -13.87
CA LYS A 102 1.73 -3.63 -15.06
C LYS A 102 0.54 -3.24 -15.95
N GLN A 103 -0.33 -4.21 -16.25
CA GLN A 103 -1.51 -3.97 -17.09
C GLN A 103 -2.48 -2.97 -16.45
N LEU A 104 -2.72 -3.10 -15.14
CA LEU A 104 -3.58 -2.17 -14.40
C LEU A 104 -3.02 -0.74 -14.38
N MET A 105 -1.69 -0.60 -14.25
CA MET A 105 -1.00 0.69 -14.36
C MET A 105 -1.21 1.30 -15.75
N GLU A 106 -0.96 0.54 -16.81
CA GLU A 106 -1.09 0.99 -18.19
C GLU A 106 -2.53 1.42 -18.52
N GLN A 107 -3.54 0.66 -18.08
CA GLN A 107 -4.96 1.00 -18.24
C GLN A 107 -5.35 2.33 -17.59
N ARG A 108 -4.64 2.72 -16.53
CA ARG A 108 -4.88 3.96 -15.78
C ARG A 108 -3.94 5.08 -16.18
N GLY A 109 -3.08 4.87 -17.19
CA GLY A 109 -2.08 5.84 -17.60
C GLY A 109 -1.01 6.12 -16.55
N MET A 110 -0.79 5.18 -15.62
CA MET A 110 0.22 5.30 -14.57
C MET A 110 1.58 4.85 -15.09
N THR A 111 2.60 5.66 -14.82
CA THR A 111 4.00 5.35 -15.11
C THR A 111 4.78 5.31 -13.80
N LEU A 112 5.94 4.64 -13.79
CA LEU A 112 6.83 4.67 -12.62
C LEU A 112 7.23 6.11 -12.24
N ALA A 113 7.46 6.99 -13.22
CA ALA A 113 7.76 8.39 -12.95
C ALA A 113 6.63 9.08 -12.16
N ARG A 114 5.36 8.86 -12.54
CA ARG A 114 4.21 9.40 -11.80
C ARG A 114 4.08 8.76 -10.41
N VAL A 115 4.34 7.46 -10.29
CA VAL A 115 4.38 6.77 -8.99
C VAL A 115 5.40 7.40 -8.05
N TYR A 116 6.66 7.55 -8.49
CA TYR A 116 7.72 8.19 -7.70
C TYR A 116 7.39 9.63 -7.35
N HIS A 117 6.82 10.39 -8.30
CA HIS A 117 6.40 11.76 -8.07
C HIS A 117 5.39 11.84 -6.91
N VAL A 118 4.30 11.06 -6.97
CA VAL A 118 3.27 11.04 -5.93
C VAL A 118 3.81 10.52 -4.60
N LEU A 119 4.60 9.44 -4.60
CA LEU A 119 5.24 8.92 -3.39
C LEU A 119 6.12 9.98 -2.72
N SER A 120 6.92 10.70 -3.50
CA SER A 120 7.79 11.75 -2.99
C SER A 120 7.01 12.91 -2.36
N GLN A 121 5.87 13.31 -2.94
CA GLN A 121 5.01 14.36 -2.39
C GLN A 121 4.36 13.92 -1.09
N VAL A 122 3.73 12.74 -1.06
CA VAL A 122 3.17 12.19 0.19
C VAL A 122 4.26 12.08 1.26
N TYR A 123 5.45 11.61 0.91
CA TYR A 123 6.55 11.44 1.85
C TYR A 123 7.10 12.77 2.37
N ARG A 124 7.18 13.82 1.53
CA ARG A 124 7.60 15.17 1.94
C ARG A 124 6.71 15.75 3.04
N LEU A 125 5.42 15.40 3.08
CA LEU A 125 4.50 15.84 4.16
C LEU A 125 4.92 15.37 5.55
N ARG A 126 5.63 14.23 5.65
CA ARG A 126 6.15 13.72 6.92
C ARG A 126 7.13 14.69 7.58
N GLY A 127 7.97 15.33 6.77
CA GLY A 127 9.02 16.25 7.20
C GLY A 127 8.66 17.71 7.03
N ALA A 128 7.45 18.02 6.55
CA ALA A 128 7.03 19.38 6.30
C ALA A 128 6.89 20.17 7.61
N PRO A 129 7.45 21.39 7.69
CA PRO A 129 7.17 22.27 8.81
C PRO A 129 5.69 22.66 8.74
N THR A 130 4.93 22.24 9.75
CA THR A 130 3.46 22.33 9.80
C THR A 130 3.04 23.03 11.09
N ASN A 131 1.89 23.69 11.10
CA ASN A 131 1.39 24.43 12.26
C ASN A 131 -0.02 23.98 12.65
N PRO A 132 -0.20 23.18 13.72
CA PRO A 132 0.82 22.58 14.58
C PRO A 132 1.59 21.47 13.87
N ILE A 133 2.78 21.13 14.39
CA ILE A 133 3.64 20.09 13.80
C ILE A 133 2.86 18.77 13.64
N LEU A 134 2.85 18.23 12.42
CA LEU A 134 2.24 16.96 12.07
C LEU A 134 2.93 15.83 12.83
N THR A 135 2.17 15.12 13.66
CA THR A 135 2.75 14.03 14.45
C THR A 135 3.01 12.80 13.58
N LYS A 136 4.02 12.01 13.96
CA LYS A 136 4.27 10.69 13.35
C LYS A 136 3.04 9.80 13.37
N LYS A 137 2.23 9.89 14.43
CA LYS A 137 0.97 9.13 14.55
C LYS A 137 0.00 9.53 13.45
N THR A 138 -0.26 10.82 13.25
CA THR A 138 -1.13 11.35 12.20
C THR A 138 -0.65 10.92 10.82
N PHE A 139 0.64 11.13 10.52
CA PHE A 139 1.20 10.73 9.23
C PHE A 139 1.06 9.23 8.95
N SER A 140 1.21 8.39 9.98
CA SER A 140 1.06 6.94 9.87
C SER A 140 -0.41 6.47 9.75
N LEU A 141 -1.40 7.36 9.86
CA LEU A 141 -2.80 7.01 9.65
C LEU A 141 -3.05 6.75 8.17
N GLY A 142 -3.67 5.61 7.86
CA GLY A 142 -4.05 5.31 6.47
C GLY A 142 -5.05 6.32 5.93
N ALA A 143 -5.97 6.81 6.77
CA ALA A 143 -6.93 7.85 6.44
C ALA A 143 -6.23 9.15 6.00
N PHE A 144 -5.21 9.60 6.74
CA PHE A 144 -4.40 10.78 6.39
C PHE A 144 -3.68 10.59 5.05
N GLN A 145 -3.02 9.44 4.86
CA GLN A 145 -2.27 9.18 3.63
C GLN A 145 -3.19 9.08 2.39
N PHE A 146 -4.39 8.52 2.53
CA PHE A 146 -5.40 8.55 1.47
C PHE A 146 -5.95 9.96 1.22
N ALA A 147 -6.18 10.75 2.28
CA ALA A 147 -6.60 12.14 2.14
C ALA A 147 -5.53 12.98 1.42
N ALA A 148 -4.25 12.79 1.74
CA ALA A 148 -3.12 13.40 1.06
C ALA A 148 -3.04 12.96 -0.42
N LEU A 149 -3.29 11.68 -0.70
CA LEU A 149 -3.32 11.19 -2.08
C LEU A 149 -4.45 11.83 -2.90
N ARG A 150 -5.64 12.00 -2.31
CA ARG A 150 -6.79 12.65 -2.95
C ARG A 150 -6.49 14.09 -3.35
N ILE A 151 -5.88 14.87 -2.45
CA ILE A 151 -5.56 16.26 -2.76
C ILE A 151 -4.42 16.38 -3.78
N ILE A 152 -3.44 15.47 -3.76
CA ILE A 152 -2.33 15.44 -4.74
C ILE A 152 -2.83 15.15 -6.16
N ASP A 153 -3.90 14.37 -6.31
CA ASP A 153 -4.47 14.04 -7.62
C ASP A 153 -5.38 15.15 -8.18
N ASP A 154 -5.66 16.20 -7.41
CA ASP A 154 -6.40 17.36 -7.88
C ASP A 154 -5.56 18.14 -8.92
N PRO A 155 -6.09 18.36 -10.15
CA PRO A 155 -5.36 19.06 -11.21
C PRO A 155 -4.97 20.51 -10.87
N GLU A 156 -5.69 21.17 -9.97
CA GLU A 156 -5.42 22.56 -9.57
C GLU A 156 -4.47 22.67 -8.37
N PHE A 157 -4.05 21.54 -7.82
CA PHE A 157 -3.25 21.50 -6.61
C PHE A 157 -1.76 21.80 -6.88
N ASP A 158 -1.30 22.91 -6.32
CA ASP A 158 0.12 23.27 -6.26
C ASP A 158 0.73 22.77 -4.94
N PHE A 159 1.52 21.72 -5.03
CA PHE A 159 2.14 21.08 -3.86
C PHE A 159 3.15 21.98 -3.14
N ASP A 160 3.94 22.77 -3.85
CA ASP A 160 4.94 23.61 -3.20
C ASP A 160 4.27 24.81 -2.51
N ALA A 161 3.25 25.42 -3.13
CA ALA A 161 2.43 26.42 -2.47
C ALA A 161 1.66 25.85 -1.26
N PHE A 162 1.18 24.61 -1.35
CA PHE A 162 0.57 23.92 -0.22
C PHE A 162 1.54 23.75 0.96
N LEU A 163 2.80 23.38 0.70
CA LEU A 163 3.80 23.25 1.76
C LEU A 163 4.11 24.57 2.48
N GLU A 164 4.02 25.71 1.78
CA GLU A 164 4.12 27.02 2.41
C GLU A 164 2.88 27.31 3.28
N ARG A 165 1.68 27.05 2.76
CA ARG A 165 0.42 27.28 3.48
C ARG A 165 0.29 26.42 4.73
N VAL A 166 0.63 25.13 4.66
CA VAL A 166 0.51 24.20 5.80
C VAL A 166 1.44 24.59 6.96
N ARG A 167 2.52 25.32 6.66
CA ARG A 167 3.43 25.89 7.66
C ARG A 167 2.81 27.08 8.38
N ASP A 168 2.09 27.93 7.65
CA ASP A 168 1.65 29.22 8.15
C ASP A 168 0.22 29.15 8.75
N VAL A 169 -0.62 28.26 8.22
CA VAL A 169 -2.02 28.07 8.63
C VAL A 169 -2.13 27.15 9.84
N SER A 170 -2.72 27.65 10.93
CA SER A 170 -3.10 26.81 12.07
C SER A 170 -4.18 25.80 11.67
N HIS A 171 -3.88 24.52 11.77
CA HIS A 171 -4.75 23.42 11.35
C HIS A 171 -5.09 22.40 12.46
N MET A 172 -6.03 21.51 12.19
CA MET A 172 -6.51 20.46 13.12
C MET A 172 -6.16 19.03 12.70
N LEU A 173 -5.32 18.84 11.68
CA LEU A 173 -4.90 17.53 11.16
C LEU A 173 -4.56 16.47 12.23
N ASN A 174 -3.90 16.86 13.33
CA ASN A 174 -3.52 15.94 14.41
C ASN A 174 -4.69 15.45 15.29
N ARG A 175 -5.86 16.09 15.20
CA ARG A 175 -7.06 15.74 15.98
C ARG A 175 -7.96 14.79 15.22
N PHE A 176 -8.01 14.92 13.90
CA PHE A 176 -8.89 14.11 13.07
C PHE A 176 -8.36 12.69 12.91
N THR A 177 -9.32 11.75 12.85
CA THR A 177 -9.05 10.34 12.55
C THR A 177 -9.85 9.84 11.35
N ASP A 178 -10.92 10.55 11.01
CA ASP A 178 -11.77 10.25 9.87
C ASP A 178 -11.14 10.75 8.55
N ALA A 179 -11.35 10.01 7.48
CA ALA A 179 -10.75 10.33 6.19
C ALA A 179 -11.35 11.59 5.55
N ASP A 180 -12.65 11.81 5.72
CA ASP A 180 -13.34 12.93 5.07
C ASP A 180 -13.03 14.25 5.79
N GLU A 181 -12.95 14.24 7.13
CA GLU A 181 -12.46 15.39 7.92
C GLU A 181 -11.02 15.76 7.54
N LEU A 182 -10.15 14.76 7.41
CA LEU A 182 -8.76 14.96 7.00
C LEU A 182 -8.66 15.50 5.57
N THR A 183 -9.48 14.98 4.64
CA THR A 183 -9.54 15.47 3.28
C THR A 183 -9.98 16.93 3.26
N GLN A 184 -11.08 17.27 3.94
CA GLN A 184 -11.58 18.64 3.99
C GLN A 184 -10.54 19.63 4.56
N GLU A 185 -9.91 19.29 5.68
CA GLU A 185 -8.88 20.14 6.29
C GLU A 185 -7.69 20.37 5.34
N LEU A 186 -7.26 19.35 4.61
CA LEU A 186 -6.20 19.50 3.61
C LEU A 186 -6.61 20.44 2.47
N TYR A 187 -7.85 20.33 1.99
CA TYR A 187 -8.41 21.25 0.99
C TYR A 187 -8.48 22.69 1.51
N ASP A 188 -8.95 22.87 2.74
CA ASP A 188 -9.06 24.18 3.38
C ASP A 188 -7.69 24.85 3.52
N ILE A 189 -6.63 24.09 3.82
CA ILE A 189 -5.26 24.59 3.85
C ILE A 189 -4.77 24.92 2.43
N ALA A 190 -5.01 24.03 1.46
CA ALA A 190 -4.49 24.17 0.10
C ALA A 190 -5.06 25.38 -0.64
N TYR A 191 -6.34 25.68 -0.45
CA TYR A 191 -7.02 26.73 -1.21
C TYR A 191 -7.35 27.97 -0.37
N ARG A 192 -6.76 28.07 0.83
CA ARG A 192 -6.86 29.28 1.66
C ARG A 192 -6.21 30.46 0.93
N ARG A 193 -6.99 31.53 0.77
CA ARG A 193 -6.51 32.84 0.30
C ARG A 193 -5.94 33.66 1.44
#